data_AF-A0A957N6M5-F1
#
_entry.id   AF-A0A957N6M5-F1
#
_cell.length_a   1.000
_cell.length_b   1.000
_cell.length_c   1.000
_cell.angle_alpha   90.00
_cell.angle_beta   90.00
_cell.angle_gamma   90.00
#
_symmetry.space_group_name_H-M   'P 1'
#
loop_
_entity.id
_entity.type
_entity.pdbx_description
1 polymer ?
#
loop_
_entity_poly.entity_id
_entity_poly.type
_entity_poly.pdbx_seq_one_letter_code
_entity_poly.pdbx_strand_id
1 'polypeptide(L)'
;MYLRSSVNPNTAIRSRRVWGGVRHWLSLSVLLALTVVLVPRPAAAAPLAQGPSYAAGLMITEYIDGSGNNKFVEIYNGTDGPVSLNDYKLEVYDSANNNSIASLSQTLNLIDVQTSLASGQAMIIKNAGATAAIQGYPWAGLIFDGNDAIVLRTRGTNQVVDSFGQLNAAPPAAWTGGNITTKGTNLRRKPDVCIGRTDATDPFNPADEWLQYPNTDYTNLGIHQLNCPPPLLNEFVYDHIGFDDHQYIEVKFPARRTGNQFWVLVVDGNRNANPGEIYFVRQIFDSQIPSNGYWFTGFLNQQLRNSTNTFLLVRNFAGAPQDIDANNDGQIDAPNALWSDVVDSVAVLVTPGDFTYQGGGGVVLTPGFDAVPTPPGGASRIPDGQKPGPFQGWTRNYYDGEGLPCVGCVPGASPQEAVNTPGNMNRLGNYLTPTV
;
A
#
# COMPACT_ATOMS: atom_id res chain seq x y z
N MET A 1 46.97 -25.63 51.94
CA MET A 1 47.32 -27.00 51.51
C MET A 1 47.57 -27.77 52.81
N TYR A 2 46.68 -28.57 53.40
CA TYR A 2 45.80 -29.68 52.99
C TYR A 2 44.51 -29.63 53.87
N LEU A 3 43.27 -29.62 53.33
CA LEU A 3 42.40 -30.76 52.93
C LEU A 3 41.86 -31.56 54.14
N ARG A 4 40.57 -31.39 54.52
CA ARG A 4 39.33 -32.09 54.09
C ARG A 4 38.97 -33.31 54.98
N SER A 5 37.74 -33.34 55.50
CA SER A 5 36.81 -34.46 55.23
C SER A 5 35.35 -34.10 55.59
N SER A 6 34.45 -34.52 54.70
CA SER A 6 32.98 -34.48 54.70
C SER A 6 32.37 -35.63 55.53
N VAL A 7 31.10 -35.56 55.97
CA VAL A 7 29.89 -36.29 55.45
C VAL A 7 28.60 -35.75 56.14
N ASN A 8 27.49 -35.66 55.40
CA ASN A 8 26.06 -35.43 55.79
C ASN A 8 25.37 -36.83 56.08
N PRO A 9 24.05 -37.08 56.31
CA PRO A 9 22.84 -36.22 56.42
C PRO A 9 21.75 -36.60 57.49
N ASN A 10 20.75 -35.70 57.62
CA ASN A 10 19.28 -35.85 57.86
C ASN A 10 18.65 -36.81 58.90
N THR A 11 17.81 -36.27 59.81
CA THR A 11 16.31 -36.34 59.88
C THR A 11 15.80 -35.97 61.29
N ALA A 12 15.02 -34.87 61.46
CA ALA A 12 13.55 -34.80 61.72
C ALA A 12 13.10 -35.32 63.13
N ILE A 13 12.20 -34.73 63.95
CA ILE A 13 11.15 -33.70 63.80
C ILE A 13 10.48 -33.44 65.20
N ARG A 14 9.91 -32.23 65.42
CA ARG A 14 8.81 -31.80 66.35
C ARG A 14 9.00 -31.84 67.88
N SER A 15 8.35 -31.02 68.71
CA SER A 15 7.72 -29.68 68.66
C SER A 15 7.25 -29.40 70.12
N ARG A 16 7.53 -28.22 70.71
CA ARG A 16 7.20 -27.89 72.11
C ARG A 16 5.90 -27.06 72.23
N ARG A 17 5.08 -27.42 73.24
CA ARG A 17 4.03 -26.60 73.88
C ARG A 17 4.66 -25.48 74.72
N VAL A 18 3.95 -24.37 74.96
CA VAL A 18 3.37 -23.96 76.26
C VAL A 18 2.43 -22.75 76.06
N TRP A 19 1.34 -22.74 76.84
CA TRP A 19 0.26 -21.76 76.93
C TRP A 19 0.59 -20.56 77.85
N GLY A 20 -0.05 -19.41 77.61
CA GLY A 20 -0.20 -18.37 78.63
C GLY A 20 -1.00 -17.13 78.19
N GLY A 21 -2.15 -16.90 78.83
CA GLY A 21 -2.60 -15.56 79.25
C GLY A 21 -3.51 -14.75 78.31
N VAL A 22 -4.81 -14.79 78.60
CA VAL A 22 -5.86 -13.96 77.99
C VAL A 22 -5.90 -12.56 78.63
N ARG A 23 -5.95 -11.50 77.80
CA ARG A 23 -6.59 -10.21 78.13
C ARG A 23 -7.28 -9.63 76.88
N HIS A 24 -8.60 -9.53 76.94
CA HIS A 24 -9.47 -9.02 75.89
C HIS A 24 -9.31 -7.51 75.73
N TRP A 25 -8.93 -7.06 74.53
CA TRP A 25 -9.22 -5.73 74.01
C TRP A 25 -10.15 -5.92 72.81
N LEU A 26 -11.34 -5.34 72.87
CA LEU A 26 -12.25 -5.26 71.71
C LEU A 26 -11.63 -4.30 70.69
N SER A 27 -10.95 -4.84 69.69
CA SER A 27 -10.62 -4.12 68.46
C SER A 27 -11.80 -4.20 67.49
N LEU A 28 -12.52 -3.11 67.36
CA LEU A 28 -13.52 -2.90 66.32
C LEU A 28 -12.78 -2.70 64.99
N SER A 29 -12.52 -3.79 64.27
CA SER A 29 -11.95 -3.72 62.92
C SER A 29 -13.01 -3.19 61.95
N VAL A 30 -12.98 -1.88 61.67
CA VAL A 30 -13.69 -1.31 60.52
C VAL A 30 -13.00 -1.81 59.26
N LEU A 31 -13.59 -2.82 58.61
CA LEU A 31 -13.23 -3.22 57.25
C LEU A 31 -13.72 -2.10 56.32
N LEU A 32 -12.85 -1.17 55.97
CA LEU A 32 -13.13 -0.23 54.89
C LEU A 32 -13.04 -1.00 53.57
N ALA A 33 -14.19 -1.50 53.09
CA ALA A 33 -14.30 -2.04 51.76
C ALA A 33 -14.07 -0.91 50.75
N LEU A 34 -12.82 -0.77 50.30
CA LEU A 34 -12.47 0.13 49.21
C LEU A 34 -13.11 -0.43 47.93
N THR A 35 -14.31 0.03 47.61
CA THR A 35 -14.89 -0.17 46.28
C THR A 35 -14.00 0.55 45.28
N VAL A 36 -13.14 -0.20 44.60
CA VAL A 36 -12.49 0.27 43.38
C VAL A 36 -13.60 0.51 42.37
N VAL A 37 -14.03 1.77 42.24
CA VAL A 37 -14.82 2.19 41.09
C VAL A 37 -13.86 2.10 39.90
N LEU A 38 -13.93 0.99 39.17
CA LEU A 38 -13.38 0.88 37.82
C LEU A 38 -14.09 1.94 36.99
N VAL A 39 -13.49 3.13 36.89
CA VAL A 39 -13.86 4.07 35.84
C VAL A 39 -13.47 3.35 34.54
N PRO A 40 -14.42 2.98 33.66
CA PRO A 40 -14.06 2.39 32.39
C PRO A 40 -13.16 3.39 31.69
N ARG A 41 -11.89 3.01 31.48
CA ARG A 41 -10.98 3.74 30.61
C ARG A 41 -11.71 3.85 29.27
N PRO A 42 -11.84 5.05 28.66
CA PRO A 42 -12.34 5.12 27.30
C PRO A 42 -11.48 4.16 26.49
N ALA A 43 -12.13 3.17 25.87
CA ALA A 43 -11.43 2.29 24.94
C ALA A 43 -10.67 3.21 23.98
N ALA A 44 -9.35 3.02 23.86
CA ALA A 44 -8.66 3.56 22.71
C ALA A 44 -9.49 3.14 21.51
N ALA A 45 -9.94 4.10 20.70
CA ALA A 45 -10.64 3.78 19.47
C ALA A 45 -9.80 2.71 18.79
N ALA A 46 -10.41 1.54 18.51
CA ALA A 46 -9.73 0.54 17.70
C ALA A 46 -9.23 1.29 16.46
N PRO A 47 -7.95 1.14 16.07
CA PRO A 47 -7.49 1.72 14.82
C PRO A 47 -8.52 1.30 13.76
N LEU A 48 -9.05 2.27 13.02
CA LEU A 48 -9.86 1.97 11.85
C LEU A 48 -9.10 0.89 11.10
N ALA A 49 -9.75 -0.24 10.80
CA ALA A 49 -9.15 -1.26 9.97
C ALA A 49 -8.71 -0.57 8.68
N GLN A 50 -7.41 -0.32 8.55
CA GLN A 50 -6.88 0.23 7.32
C GLN A 50 -7.14 -0.86 6.28
N GLY A 51 -7.78 -0.50 5.17
CA GLY A 51 -7.87 -1.39 4.03
C GLY A 51 -6.47 -1.86 3.60
N PRO A 52 -6.35 -2.91 2.77
CA PRO A 52 -5.06 -3.38 2.31
C PRO A 52 -4.20 -2.20 1.81
N SER A 53 -3.00 -2.07 2.36
CA SER A 53 -2.11 -0.98 1.98
C SER A 53 -1.49 -1.30 0.62
N TYR A 54 -1.69 -0.39 -0.34
CA TYR A 54 -1.14 -0.49 -1.69
C TYR A 54 0.19 0.27 -1.85
N ALA A 55 0.86 0.58 -0.73
CA ALA A 55 2.20 1.15 -0.76
C ALA A 55 3.25 0.05 -0.94
N ALA A 56 4.33 0.38 -1.63
CA ALA A 56 5.37 -0.58 -1.99
C ALA A 56 6.46 -0.60 -0.92
N GLY A 57 6.33 -1.51 0.05
CA GLY A 57 7.43 -1.90 0.93
C GLY A 57 7.61 -1.06 2.19
N LEU A 58 8.82 -1.13 2.74
CA LEU A 58 9.27 -0.29 3.83
C LEU A 58 9.61 1.12 3.31
N MET A 59 9.31 2.16 4.08
CA MET A 59 9.59 3.55 3.72
C MET A 59 10.18 4.30 4.90
N ILE A 60 11.08 5.23 4.63
CA ILE A 60 11.51 6.25 5.58
C ILE A 60 10.37 7.28 5.65
N THR A 61 9.77 7.45 6.82
CA THR A 61 8.55 8.28 6.98
C THR A 61 8.74 9.47 7.89
N GLU A 62 9.82 9.50 8.68
CA GLU A 62 10.19 10.66 9.48
C GLU A 62 11.70 10.75 9.62
N TYR A 63 12.22 11.98 9.55
CA TYR A 63 13.62 12.32 9.71
C TYR A 63 13.71 13.54 10.63
N ILE A 64 14.49 13.47 11.69
CA ILE A 64 14.76 14.63 12.54
C ILE A 64 16.26 14.92 12.62
N ASP A 65 16.61 16.16 12.30
CA ASP A 65 17.85 16.80 12.69
C ASP A 65 17.58 17.83 13.80
N GLY A 66 17.57 17.36 15.05
CA GLY A 66 17.27 18.18 16.23
C GLY A 66 18.51 18.74 16.92
N SER A 67 18.28 19.50 17.99
CA SER A 67 19.36 20.07 18.79
C SER A 67 20.24 18.98 19.43
N GLY A 68 21.56 19.15 19.33
CA GLY A 68 22.52 18.20 19.88
C GLY A 68 22.41 16.81 19.24
N ASN A 69 22.22 15.79 20.07
CA ASN A 69 22.09 14.40 19.61
C ASN A 69 20.64 13.98 19.35
N ASN A 70 19.68 14.91 19.34
CA ASN A 70 18.27 14.59 19.10
C ASN A 70 18.03 14.31 17.60
N LYS A 71 18.51 13.16 17.14
CA LYS A 71 18.45 12.71 15.76
C LYS A 71 17.74 11.36 15.71
N PHE A 72 16.81 11.18 14.77
CA PHE A 72 16.21 9.88 14.50
C PHE A 72 15.74 9.74 13.06
N VAL A 73 15.53 8.49 12.67
CA VAL A 73 14.88 8.08 11.43
C VAL A 73 13.75 7.09 11.78
N GLU A 74 12.58 7.30 11.21
CA GLU A 74 11.45 6.38 11.28
C GLU A 74 11.35 5.58 9.99
N ILE A 75 11.21 4.25 10.11
CA ILE A 75 10.94 3.34 9.00
C ILE A 75 9.58 2.70 9.23
N TYR A 76 8.66 2.91 8.31
CA TYR A 76 7.29 2.41 8.34
C TYR A 76 7.10 1.25 7.37
N ASN A 77 6.31 0.24 7.76
CA ASN A 77 5.89 -0.83 6.85
C ASN A 77 4.55 -0.47 6.19
N GLY A 78 4.63 -0.03 4.93
CA GLY A 78 3.48 0.27 4.09
C GLY A 78 2.94 -0.92 3.30
N THR A 79 3.44 -2.13 3.49
CA THR A 79 2.83 -3.32 2.86
C THR A 79 1.54 -3.72 3.59
N ASP A 80 0.80 -4.66 3.00
CA ASP A 80 -0.41 -5.27 3.58
C ASP A 80 -0.12 -6.48 4.48
N GLY A 81 1.17 -6.78 4.73
CA GLY A 81 1.59 -7.91 5.56
C GLY A 81 2.82 -7.60 6.42
N PRO A 82 3.25 -8.52 7.29
CA PRO A 82 4.49 -8.37 8.02
C PRO A 82 5.70 -8.49 7.06
N VAL A 83 6.67 -7.59 7.21
CA VAL A 83 7.95 -7.62 6.48
C VAL A 83 9.05 -8.17 7.39
N SER A 84 9.81 -9.14 6.87
CA SER A 84 11.04 -9.65 7.50
C SER A 84 12.13 -8.58 7.43
N LEU A 85 12.74 -8.22 8.57
CA LEU A 85 13.83 -7.24 8.62
C LEU A 85 15.22 -7.86 8.43
N ASN A 86 15.30 -9.20 8.32
CA ASN A 86 16.51 -9.92 7.93
C ASN A 86 17.07 -9.44 6.59
N ASP A 87 16.19 -8.97 5.73
CA ASP A 87 16.48 -8.65 4.35
C ASP A 87 16.84 -7.19 4.15
N TYR A 88 16.89 -6.37 5.22
CA TYR A 88 17.03 -4.93 5.13
C TYR A 88 18.14 -4.35 6.01
N LYS A 89 18.74 -3.26 5.54
CA LYS A 89 19.74 -2.46 6.26
C LYS A 89 19.50 -0.97 6.04
N LEU A 90 19.84 -0.18 7.06
CA LEU A 90 19.90 1.28 6.98
C LEU A 90 21.36 1.71 6.86
N GLU A 91 21.63 2.57 5.89
CA GLU A 91 22.94 3.13 5.62
C GLU A 91 22.91 4.64 5.82
N VAL A 92 23.93 5.15 6.50
CA VAL A 92 24.18 6.58 6.64
C VAL A 92 25.36 6.95 5.77
N TYR A 93 25.15 7.93 4.91
CA TYR A 93 26.19 8.50 4.06
C TYR A 93 26.46 9.90 4.56
N ASP A 94 27.56 10.07 5.29
CA ASP A 94 27.95 11.36 5.81
C ASP A 94 28.90 12.11 4.86
N SER A 95 28.83 13.43 4.92
CA SER A 95 29.74 14.35 4.26
C SER A 95 30.71 14.96 5.27
N ALA A 96 31.54 14.12 5.90
CA ALA A 96 32.59 14.60 6.82
C ALA A 96 33.36 15.81 6.23
N ASN A 97 33.39 16.91 6.99
CA ASN A 97 34.14 18.15 6.68
C ASN A 97 33.68 18.96 5.45
N ASN A 98 32.38 19.05 5.16
CA ASN A 98 31.83 19.83 4.01
C ASN A 98 32.34 19.32 2.65
N ASN A 99 32.68 18.03 2.55
CA ASN A 99 32.95 17.42 1.26
C ASN A 99 31.68 17.49 0.40
N SER A 100 31.83 17.83 -0.88
CA SER A 100 30.70 17.93 -1.82
C SER A 100 30.08 16.57 -2.16
N ILE A 101 30.64 15.47 -1.62
CA ILE A 101 30.20 14.10 -1.84
C ILE A 101 30.16 13.39 -0.48
N ALA A 102 28.99 12.88 -0.11
CA ALA A 102 28.83 12.01 1.05
C ALA A 102 29.31 10.58 0.74
N SER A 103 29.87 9.91 1.76
CA SER A 103 30.40 8.54 1.68
C SER A 103 29.76 7.65 2.75
N LEU A 104 29.67 6.35 2.50
CA LEU A 104 29.09 5.41 3.47
C LEU A 104 29.89 5.44 4.77
N SER A 105 29.28 5.90 5.86
CA SER A 105 29.93 6.03 7.16
C SER A 105 29.49 4.94 8.14
N GLN A 106 28.21 4.56 8.11
CA GLN A 106 27.63 3.61 9.05
C GLN A 106 26.58 2.72 8.37
N THR A 107 26.48 1.47 8.82
CA THR A 107 25.45 0.52 8.39
C THR A 107 24.84 -0.15 9.63
N LEU A 108 23.51 -0.21 9.69
CA LEU A 108 22.75 -0.98 10.66
C LEU A 108 21.95 -2.06 9.93
N ASN A 109 22.14 -3.34 10.27
CA ASN A 109 21.22 -4.36 9.80
C ASN A 109 19.93 -4.25 10.63
N LEU A 110 18.76 -4.22 9.97
CA LEU A 110 17.51 -3.98 10.70
C LEU A 110 17.11 -5.16 11.58
N ILE A 111 17.61 -6.36 11.28
CA ILE A 111 17.49 -7.54 12.14
C ILE A 111 18.10 -7.34 13.53
N ASP A 112 19.12 -6.49 13.66
CA ASP A 112 19.76 -6.20 14.95
C ASP A 112 18.83 -5.35 15.86
N VAL A 113 17.76 -4.79 15.29
CA VAL A 113 16.72 -4.05 16.01
C VAL A 113 15.54 -4.94 16.37
N GLN A 114 14.94 -5.61 15.37
CA GLN A 114 13.86 -6.59 15.54
C GLN A 114 13.73 -7.50 14.31
N THR A 115 13.01 -8.62 14.42
CA THR A 115 12.93 -9.63 13.36
C THR A 115 11.99 -9.28 12.21
N SER A 116 10.86 -8.65 12.53
CA SER A 116 9.83 -8.29 11.57
C SER A 116 9.14 -7.00 11.99
N LEU A 117 8.55 -6.32 11.02
CA LEU A 117 7.70 -5.15 11.25
C LEU A 117 6.32 -5.44 10.68
N ALA A 118 5.27 -5.40 11.50
CA ALA A 118 3.92 -5.68 11.02
C ALA A 118 3.42 -4.58 10.07
N SER A 119 2.44 -4.90 9.22
CA SER A 119 1.77 -3.91 8.37
C SER A 119 1.24 -2.74 9.22
N GLY A 120 1.45 -1.52 8.75
CA GLY A 120 0.98 -0.32 9.45
C GLY A 120 1.81 0.09 10.67
N GLN A 121 2.89 -0.61 10.99
CA GLN A 121 3.78 -0.25 12.09
C GLN A 121 5.02 0.48 11.61
N ALA A 122 5.58 1.30 12.50
CA ALA A 122 6.87 1.94 12.33
C ALA A 122 7.91 1.46 13.35
N MET A 123 9.16 1.41 12.92
CA MET A 123 10.33 1.29 13.79
C MET A 123 11.08 2.63 13.83
N ILE A 124 11.53 3.02 15.01
CA ILE A 124 12.26 4.27 15.22
C ILE A 124 13.70 3.93 15.59
N ILE A 125 14.66 4.44 14.82
CA ILE A 125 16.09 4.35 15.10
C ILE A 125 16.56 5.74 15.50
N LYS A 126 17.11 5.88 16.70
CA LYS A 126 17.56 7.18 17.23
C LYS A 126 19.05 7.15 17.54
N ASN A 127 19.67 8.32 17.54
CA ASN A 127 21.03 8.45 18.06
C ASN A 127 21.05 8.04 19.55
N ALA A 128 22.05 7.28 19.97
CA ALA A 128 22.15 6.76 21.33
C ALA A 128 22.22 7.87 22.42
N GLY A 129 22.68 9.08 22.05
CA GLY A 129 22.69 10.25 22.92
C GLY A 129 21.44 11.12 22.87
N ALA A 130 20.41 10.74 22.11
CA ALA A 130 19.15 11.47 22.03
C ALA A 130 18.41 11.48 23.37
N THR A 131 17.63 12.53 23.60
CA THR A 131 16.75 12.65 24.77
C THR A 131 15.79 11.47 24.92
N ALA A 132 15.38 11.19 26.15
CA ALA A 132 14.39 10.16 26.47
C ALA A 132 13.00 10.45 25.86
N ALA A 133 12.71 11.69 25.44
CA ALA A 133 11.46 12.01 24.75
C ALA A 133 11.33 11.32 23.38
N ILE A 134 12.45 10.98 22.74
CA ILE A 134 12.47 10.23 21.48
C ILE A 134 12.55 8.74 21.86
N GLN A 135 11.44 8.02 21.77
CA GLN A 135 11.38 6.59 22.06
C GLN A 135 11.72 5.78 20.81
N GLY A 136 12.73 4.91 20.88
CA GLY A 136 13.22 4.16 19.73
C GLY A 136 14.50 3.40 20.06
N TYR A 137 14.95 2.58 19.12
CA TYR A 137 16.19 1.80 19.25
C TYR A 137 17.41 2.74 19.24
N PRO A 138 18.22 2.77 20.32
CA PRO A 138 19.39 3.62 20.38
C PRO A 138 20.53 3.02 19.54
N TRP A 139 21.00 3.77 18.55
CA TRP A 139 22.15 3.39 17.72
C TRP A 139 23.18 4.51 17.70
N ALA A 140 24.40 4.22 18.16
CA ALA A 140 25.50 5.20 18.18
C ALA A 140 25.94 5.63 16.77
N GLY A 141 25.70 4.79 15.75
CA GLY A 141 26.04 5.06 14.36
C GLY A 141 25.04 5.97 13.62
N LEU A 142 23.96 6.42 14.27
CA LEU A 142 23.05 7.38 13.65
C LEU A 142 23.62 8.81 13.73
N ILE A 143 24.63 9.07 12.92
CA ILE A 143 25.39 10.32 12.88
C ILE A 143 25.17 10.99 11.52
N PHE A 144 24.42 12.09 11.52
CA PHE A 144 24.19 12.90 10.32
C PHE A 144 23.98 14.38 10.71
N ASP A 145 24.09 15.34 9.80
CA ASP A 145 23.84 16.77 10.04
C ASP A 145 23.23 17.53 8.85
N GLY A 146 22.01 17.12 8.47
CA GLY A 146 21.13 17.89 7.59
C GLY A 146 21.49 17.84 6.10
N ASN A 147 22.76 17.75 5.72
CA ASN A 147 23.19 17.61 4.32
C ASN A 147 23.54 16.16 3.92
N ASP A 148 23.45 15.23 4.85
CA ASP A 148 23.75 13.82 4.61
C ASP A 148 22.60 13.08 3.95
N ALA A 149 22.89 11.86 3.49
CA ALA A 149 21.91 10.95 2.93
C ALA A 149 21.70 9.72 3.81
N ILE A 150 20.46 9.27 3.89
CA ILE A 150 20.05 8.03 4.56
C ILE A 150 19.44 7.12 3.51
N VAL A 151 19.92 5.88 3.43
CA VAL A 151 19.46 4.93 2.41
C VAL A 151 19.00 3.64 3.07
N LEU A 152 17.77 3.26 2.80
CA LEU A 152 17.22 1.96 3.16
C LEU A 152 17.46 1.01 1.98
N ARG A 153 18.14 -0.12 2.23
CA ARG A 153 18.46 -1.10 1.18
C ARG A 153 18.05 -2.50 1.57
N THR A 154 17.86 -3.34 0.56
CA THR A 154 17.91 -4.79 0.74
C THR A 154 19.36 -5.23 1.06
N ARG A 155 19.54 -6.26 1.89
CA ARG A 155 20.86 -6.80 2.24
C ARG A 155 21.42 -7.72 1.15
N GLY A 156 20.58 -8.56 0.55
CA GLY A 156 21.01 -9.54 -0.45
C GLY A 156 21.32 -8.93 -1.82
N THR A 157 20.40 -8.11 -2.35
CA THR A 157 20.54 -7.51 -3.69
C THR A 157 21.12 -6.09 -3.68
N ASN A 158 21.27 -5.48 -2.50
CA ASN A 158 21.71 -4.09 -2.32
C ASN A 158 20.85 -3.04 -3.05
N GLN A 159 19.62 -3.41 -3.40
CA GLN A 159 18.66 -2.53 -4.07
C GLN A 159 18.20 -1.44 -3.09
N VAL A 160 18.11 -0.21 -3.58
CA VAL A 160 17.54 0.91 -2.82
C VAL A 160 16.04 0.68 -2.71
N VAL A 161 15.56 0.65 -1.48
CA VAL A 161 14.14 0.56 -1.14
C VAL A 161 13.59 1.97 -0.98
N ASP A 162 14.36 2.83 -0.31
CA ASP A 162 14.04 4.23 -0.11
C ASP A 162 15.32 5.03 0.17
N SER A 163 15.26 6.33 -0.08
CA SER A 163 16.34 7.26 0.21
C SER A 163 15.81 8.61 0.68
N PHE A 164 16.52 9.19 1.63
CA PHE A 164 16.39 10.56 2.08
C PHE A 164 17.70 11.28 1.80
N GLY A 165 17.67 12.42 1.10
CA GLY A 165 18.89 13.01 0.52
C GLY A 165 19.26 12.40 -0.82
N GLN A 166 20.47 12.67 -1.29
CA GLN A 166 20.98 12.18 -2.57
C GLN A 166 22.41 11.65 -2.40
N LEU A 167 22.70 10.50 -2.98
CA LEU A 167 24.05 9.95 -3.08
C LEU A 167 24.86 10.70 -4.12
N ASN A 168 26.17 10.74 -3.91
CA ASN A 168 27.14 11.42 -4.77
C ASN A 168 26.98 12.96 -4.81
N ALA A 169 26.20 13.52 -3.89
CA ALA A 169 26.06 14.95 -3.69
C ALA A 169 25.84 15.25 -2.21
N ALA A 170 26.43 16.33 -1.72
CA ALA A 170 26.13 16.87 -0.40
C ALA A 170 26.07 18.40 -0.51
N PRO A 171 24.93 19.04 -0.18
CA PRO A 171 24.88 20.49 -0.12
C PRO A 171 25.74 21.01 1.04
N PRO A 172 26.14 22.30 1.03
CA PRO A 172 27.04 22.82 2.07
C PRO A 172 26.50 22.77 3.51
N ALA A 173 25.17 22.65 3.70
CA ALA A 173 24.56 22.67 5.03
C ALA A 173 23.27 21.88 5.13
N ALA A 174 22.42 21.91 4.10
CA ALA A 174 21.12 21.24 4.13
C ALA A 174 20.59 21.06 2.71
N TRP A 175 19.74 20.06 2.53
CA TRP A 175 18.84 20.01 1.38
C TRP A 175 17.72 21.03 1.58
N THR A 176 17.40 21.81 0.54
CA THR A 176 16.39 22.87 0.62
C THR A 176 15.53 22.90 -0.64
N GLY A 177 14.27 23.28 -0.46
CA GLY A 177 13.33 23.53 -1.56
C GLY A 177 11.93 23.80 -1.01
N GLY A 178 11.14 24.63 -1.70
CA GLY A 178 9.74 24.94 -1.31
C GLY A 178 9.54 25.40 0.14
N ASN A 179 10.48 26.21 0.69
CA ASN A 179 10.52 26.63 2.10
C ASN A 179 10.75 25.51 3.13
N ILE A 180 11.15 24.33 2.68
CA ILE A 180 11.54 23.20 3.52
C ILE A 180 13.06 23.10 3.55
N THR A 181 13.61 22.83 4.73
CA THR A 181 15.03 22.50 4.96
C THR A 181 15.13 21.23 5.80
N THR A 182 16.16 20.43 5.56
CA THR A 182 16.46 19.22 6.34
C THR A 182 17.24 19.49 7.62
N LYS A 183 17.93 20.64 7.71
CA LYS A 183 18.74 20.97 8.89
C LYS A 183 17.90 21.62 9.96
N GLY A 184 18.03 21.14 11.20
CA GLY A 184 17.35 21.75 12.33
C GLY A 184 15.82 21.60 12.29
N THR A 185 15.29 20.56 11.66
CA THR A 185 13.85 20.36 11.44
C THR A 185 13.41 18.93 11.73
N ASN A 186 12.08 18.77 11.85
CA ASN A 186 11.43 17.49 11.71
C ASN A 186 10.75 17.41 10.35
N LEU A 187 11.13 16.44 9.52
CA LEU A 187 10.47 16.16 8.26
C LEU A 187 9.66 14.88 8.38
N ARG A 188 8.35 14.99 8.10
CA ARG A 188 7.43 13.84 7.99
C ARG A 188 7.05 13.65 6.53
N ARG A 189 7.11 12.42 6.03
CA ARG A 189 6.73 12.11 4.65
C ARG A 189 5.25 12.39 4.44
N LYS A 190 4.88 12.92 3.28
CA LYS A 190 3.48 13.21 2.95
C LYS A 190 2.69 11.90 2.83
N PRO A 191 1.41 11.86 3.27
CA PRO A 191 0.59 10.66 3.22
C PRO A 191 0.37 10.05 1.83
N ASP A 192 0.47 10.85 0.77
CA ASP A 192 0.27 10.44 -0.63
C ASP A 192 1.55 9.89 -1.29
N VAL A 193 2.68 9.86 -0.57
CA VAL A 193 3.91 9.22 -1.03
C VAL A 193 3.88 7.76 -0.64
N CYS A 194 3.56 6.92 -1.62
CA CYS A 194 3.23 5.51 -1.42
C CYS A 194 4.34 4.54 -1.87
N ILE A 195 5.48 5.08 -2.28
CA ILE A 195 6.68 4.32 -2.61
C ILE A 195 7.89 5.13 -2.13
N GLY A 196 8.89 4.44 -1.61
CA GLY A 196 10.18 5.03 -1.32
C GLY A 196 10.87 5.54 -2.58
N ARG A 197 11.85 6.43 -2.40
CA ARG A 197 12.67 6.91 -3.50
C ARG A 197 13.75 5.88 -3.83
N THR A 198 13.50 5.07 -4.85
CA THR A 198 14.34 3.92 -5.25
C THR A 198 15.55 4.28 -6.11
N ASP A 199 15.65 5.50 -6.62
CA ASP A 199 16.89 6.05 -7.17
C ASP A 199 17.47 7.10 -6.20
N ALA A 200 18.43 6.65 -5.40
CA ALA A 200 19.10 7.50 -4.43
C ALA A 200 20.07 8.51 -5.09
N THR A 201 20.30 8.46 -6.40
CA THR A 201 21.23 9.35 -7.12
C THR A 201 20.53 10.54 -7.79
N ASP A 202 19.21 10.46 -8.00
CA ASP A 202 18.40 11.58 -8.52
C ASP A 202 18.55 12.87 -7.68
N PRO A 203 18.21 14.05 -8.22
CA PRO A 203 18.16 15.27 -7.42
C PRO A 203 17.18 15.14 -6.25
N PHE A 204 17.62 15.49 -5.04
CA PHE A 204 16.74 15.53 -3.87
C PHE A 204 16.20 16.94 -3.61
N ASN A 205 14.88 17.10 -3.70
CA ASN A 205 14.17 18.28 -3.23
C ASN A 205 13.19 17.87 -2.11
N PRO A 206 13.38 18.32 -0.86
CA PRO A 206 12.53 17.90 0.25
C PRO A 206 11.07 18.34 0.08
N ALA A 207 10.78 19.42 -0.65
CA ALA A 207 9.41 19.89 -0.88
C ALA A 207 8.54 18.92 -1.67
N ASP A 208 9.14 17.99 -2.42
CA ASP A 208 8.38 17.06 -3.25
C ASP A 208 7.64 16.04 -2.39
N GLU A 209 8.24 15.59 -1.28
CA GLU A 209 7.78 14.41 -0.53
C GLU A 209 7.61 14.62 0.97
N TRP A 210 8.07 15.75 1.51
CA TRP A 210 8.14 15.97 2.95
C TRP A 210 7.33 17.18 3.40
N LEU A 211 6.85 17.12 4.63
CA LEU A 211 6.24 18.21 5.38
C LEU A 211 7.16 18.58 6.54
N GLN A 212 7.34 19.88 6.78
CA GLN A 212 8.23 20.37 7.83
C GLN A 212 7.48 20.73 9.11
N TYR A 213 8.06 20.32 10.24
CA TYR A 213 7.63 20.62 11.59
C TYR A 213 8.83 21.12 12.43
N PRO A 214 8.58 21.74 13.60
CA PRO A 214 9.65 22.08 14.53
C PRO A 214 10.47 20.84 14.93
N ASN A 215 11.78 20.97 15.09
CA ASN A 215 12.68 19.86 15.47
C ASN A 215 12.51 19.34 16.91
N THR A 216 11.53 19.88 17.63
CA THR A 216 11.10 19.47 18.97
C THR A 216 9.71 18.84 18.95
N ASP A 217 9.06 18.79 17.78
CA ASP A 217 7.77 18.12 17.61
C ASP A 217 8.01 16.61 17.44
N TYR A 218 7.64 15.85 18.47
CA TYR A 218 7.70 14.39 18.49
C TYR A 218 6.31 13.73 18.54
N THR A 219 5.22 14.48 18.25
CA THR A 219 3.84 14.03 18.54
C THR A 219 3.40 12.81 17.72
N ASN A 220 4.02 12.58 16.55
CA ASN A 220 3.63 11.51 15.63
C ASN A 220 4.68 10.38 15.55
N LEU A 221 5.61 10.32 16.49
CA LEU A 221 6.57 9.23 16.57
C LEU A 221 5.87 7.87 16.58
N GLY A 222 6.26 7.01 15.65
CA GLY A 222 5.75 5.64 15.51
C GLY A 222 4.46 5.56 14.71
N ILE A 223 3.97 6.66 14.14
CA ILE A 223 2.69 6.74 13.45
C ILE A 223 2.87 7.46 12.11
N HIS A 224 2.60 6.74 11.03
CA HIS A 224 2.50 7.32 9.69
C HIS A 224 1.13 7.01 9.09
N GLN A 225 0.48 8.03 8.50
CA GLN A 225 -0.77 7.86 7.77
C GLN A 225 -0.45 7.72 6.29
N LEU A 226 -0.91 6.63 5.67
CA LEU A 226 -0.90 6.46 4.22
C LEU A 226 -2.25 6.75 3.60
N ASN A 227 -2.25 7.57 2.56
CA ASN A 227 -3.39 7.86 1.70
C ASN A 227 -3.09 7.31 0.31
N CYS A 228 -3.09 5.99 0.24
CA CYS A 228 -2.66 5.22 -0.91
C CYS A 228 -3.86 4.47 -1.51
N PRO A 229 -4.72 5.12 -2.33
CA PRO A 229 -5.87 4.44 -2.95
C PRO A 229 -5.40 3.35 -3.93
N PRO A 230 -6.14 2.24 -4.12
CA PRO A 230 -5.77 1.22 -5.09
C PRO A 230 -5.75 1.75 -6.53
N PRO A 231 -4.99 1.12 -7.45
CA PRO A 231 -5.29 1.24 -8.86
C PRO A 231 -6.67 0.64 -9.16
N LEU A 232 -7.39 1.20 -10.12
CA LEU A 232 -8.72 0.76 -10.50
C LEU A 232 -8.81 0.49 -11.99
N LEU A 233 -9.65 -0.48 -12.39
CA LEU A 233 -10.05 -0.62 -13.79
C LEU A 233 -10.73 0.69 -14.20
N ASN A 234 -10.27 1.30 -15.29
CA ASN A 234 -10.64 2.65 -15.68
C ASN A 234 -11.40 2.71 -17.00
N GLU A 235 -11.08 1.83 -17.94
CA GLU A 235 -11.75 1.78 -19.23
C GLU A 235 -11.53 0.40 -19.85
N PHE A 236 -12.46 -0.08 -20.67
CA PHE A 236 -12.24 -1.25 -21.50
C PHE A 236 -13.10 -1.18 -22.75
N VAL A 237 -12.62 -1.80 -23.83
CA VAL A 237 -13.38 -2.09 -25.06
C VAL A 237 -13.13 -3.54 -25.41
N TYR A 238 -14.19 -4.34 -25.50
CA TYR A 238 -14.13 -5.72 -25.97
C TYR A 238 -14.95 -5.95 -27.24
N ASP A 239 -15.87 -5.05 -27.58
CA ASP A 239 -16.67 -5.11 -28.82
C ASP A 239 -16.86 -3.68 -29.35
N HIS A 240 -16.57 -3.47 -30.63
CA HIS A 240 -16.80 -2.19 -31.30
C HIS A 240 -17.21 -2.41 -32.77
N ILE A 241 -17.63 -1.34 -33.45
CA ILE A 241 -18.02 -1.44 -34.86
C ILE A 241 -16.94 -2.11 -35.73
N GLY A 242 -17.40 -2.97 -36.64
CA GLY A 242 -16.53 -3.60 -37.63
C GLY A 242 -15.86 -4.87 -37.09
N PHE A 243 -14.54 -4.88 -37.08
CA PHE A 243 -13.73 -5.98 -36.54
C PHE A 243 -13.17 -5.57 -35.20
N ASP A 244 -13.13 -6.48 -34.23
CA ASP A 244 -12.59 -6.22 -32.89
C ASP A 244 -11.04 -6.21 -32.88
N ASP A 245 -10.44 -5.32 -33.66
CA ASP A 245 -9.00 -5.18 -33.84
C ASP A 245 -8.35 -4.11 -32.94
N HIS A 246 -9.16 -3.36 -32.18
CA HIS A 246 -8.74 -2.31 -31.23
C HIS A 246 -9.36 -2.48 -29.84
N GLN A 247 -9.48 -3.72 -29.37
CA GLN A 247 -9.87 -4.02 -27.99
C GLN A 247 -8.79 -3.57 -27.01
N TYR A 248 -9.15 -3.20 -25.78
CA TYR A 248 -8.17 -2.92 -24.72
C TYR A 248 -8.79 -2.93 -23.34
N ILE A 249 -7.92 -2.99 -22.33
CA ILE A 249 -8.27 -2.79 -20.92
C ILE A 249 -7.31 -1.75 -20.36
N GLU A 250 -7.85 -0.81 -19.60
CA GLU A 250 -7.12 0.28 -18.96
C GLU A 250 -7.26 0.22 -17.43
N VAL A 251 -6.16 0.53 -16.74
CA VAL A 251 -6.10 0.66 -15.29
C VAL A 251 -5.55 2.04 -14.96
N LYS A 252 -6.29 2.79 -14.12
CA LYS A 252 -5.83 4.05 -13.57
C LYS A 252 -5.04 3.78 -12.30
N PHE A 253 -3.74 4.08 -12.36
CA PHE A 253 -2.87 4.13 -11.20
C PHE A 253 -2.95 5.52 -10.54
N PRO A 254 -3.02 5.58 -9.20
CA PRO A 254 -2.73 6.83 -8.50
C PRO A 254 -1.25 7.19 -8.69
N ALA A 255 -0.92 8.46 -8.45
CA ALA A 255 0.46 8.93 -8.60
C ALA A 255 1.45 8.07 -7.78
N ARG A 256 2.63 7.82 -8.36
CA ARG A 256 3.80 7.19 -7.72
C ARG A 256 3.50 5.81 -7.10
N ARG A 257 3.15 4.84 -7.94
CA ARG A 257 2.85 3.45 -7.55
C ARG A 257 3.57 2.42 -8.40
N THR A 258 3.70 1.21 -7.86
CA THR A 258 4.21 0.04 -8.57
C THR A 258 3.07 -0.74 -9.24
N GLY A 259 3.27 -1.10 -10.49
CA GLY A 259 2.47 -2.03 -11.28
C GLY A 259 2.83 -3.49 -11.08
N ASN A 260 4.10 -3.83 -10.75
CA ASN A 260 4.64 -5.21 -10.84
C ASN A 260 3.84 -6.29 -10.07
N GLN A 261 3.12 -5.90 -9.03
CA GLN A 261 2.28 -6.79 -8.22
C GLN A 261 0.87 -7.01 -8.80
N PHE A 262 0.45 -6.22 -9.79
CA PHE A 262 -0.90 -6.20 -10.32
C PHE A 262 -1.02 -6.95 -11.65
N TRP A 263 -2.17 -7.61 -11.82
CA TRP A 263 -2.51 -8.37 -13.00
C TRP A 263 -3.95 -8.08 -13.42
N VAL A 264 -4.16 -7.99 -14.73
CA VAL A 264 -5.49 -7.99 -15.35
C VAL A 264 -5.81 -9.41 -15.80
N LEU A 265 -6.96 -9.91 -15.37
CA LEU A 265 -7.53 -11.19 -15.79
C LEU A 265 -8.88 -10.95 -16.47
N VAL A 266 -9.23 -11.77 -17.46
CA VAL A 266 -10.60 -11.82 -17.97
C VAL A 266 -11.13 -13.24 -17.87
N VAL A 267 -12.30 -13.35 -17.24
CA VAL A 267 -13.00 -14.60 -16.94
C VAL A 267 -14.25 -14.69 -17.82
N ASP A 268 -14.43 -15.81 -18.49
CA ASP A 268 -15.64 -16.10 -19.28
C ASP A 268 -16.80 -16.43 -18.34
N GLY A 269 -17.93 -15.77 -18.55
CA GLY A 269 -19.16 -15.96 -17.80
C GLY A 269 -20.19 -16.83 -18.51
N ASN A 270 -19.93 -17.26 -19.74
CA ASN A 270 -20.90 -18.02 -20.54
C ASN A 270 -21.18 -19.38 -19.90
N ARG A 271 -22.38 -19.50 -19.33
CA ARG A 271 -22.78 -20.68 -18.56
C ARG A 271 -22.83 -21.97 -19.38
N ASN A 272 -22.96 -21.87 -20.70
CA ASN A 272 -23.11 -23.01 -21.60
C ASN A 272 -21.83 -23.36 -22.36
N ALA A 273 -20.73 -22.62 -22.14
CA ALA A 273 -19.45 -22.87 -22.78
C ALA A 273 -18.36 -23.15 -21.73
N ASN A 274 -17.78 -22.11 -21.16
CA ASN A 274 -16.62 -22.20 -20.26
C ASN A 274 -16.77 -21.24 -19.06
N PRO A 275 -17.85 -21.37 -18.25
CA PRO A 275 -18.00 -20.51 -17.08
C PRO A 275 -16.78 -20.66 -16.17
N GLY A 276 -16.24 -19.55 -15.68
CA GLY A 276 -15.09 -19.55 -14.77
C GLY A 276 -13.73 -19.65 -15.46
N GLU A 277 -13.67 -19.84 -16.77
CA GLU A 277 -12.38 -19.91 -17.49
C GLU A 277 -11.71 -18.53 -17.51
N ILE A 278 -10.54 -18.41 -16.86
CA ILE A 278 -9.60 -17.31 -17.14
C ILE A 278 -9.00 -17.56 -18.52
N TYR A 279 -9.34 -16.72 -19.50
CA TYR A 279 -8.83 -16.87 -20.87
C TYR A 279 -7.85 -15.75 -21.28
N PHE A 280 -7.80 -14.65 -20.53
CA PHE A 280 -6.85 -13.55 -20.74
C PHE A 280 -6.13 -13.21 -19.45
N VAL A 281 -4.81 -13.04 -19.52
CA VAL A 281 -3.95 -12.70 -18.38
C VAL A 281 -2.89 -11.70 -18.83
N ARG A 282 -2.72 -10.61 -18.09
CA ARG A 282 -1.70 -9.60 -18.34
C ARG A 282 -1.11 -9.05 -17.04
N GLN A 283 0.18 -9.26 -16.82
CA GLN A 283 0.92 -8.57 -15.76
C GLN A 283 1.14 -7.11 -16.13
N ILE A 284 1.04 -6.23 -15.15
CA ILE A 284 1.37 -4.81 -15.29
C ILE A 284 2.80 -4.62 -14.78
N PHE A 285 3.66 -3.97 -15.56
CA PHE A 285 5.01 -3.62 -15.11
C PHE A 285 5.14 -2.12 -14.84
N ASP A 286 5.95 -1.75 -13.84
CA ASP A 286 6.21 -0.35 -13.48
C ASP A 286 6.68 0.48 -14.68
N SER A 287 7.52 -0.10 -15.54
CA SER A 287 8.06 0.53 -16.75
C SER A 287 7.00 0.83 -17.82
N GLN A 288 5.81 0.25 -17.70
CA GLN A 288 4.70 0.46 -18.62
C GLN A 288 3.70 1.50 -18.12
N ILE A 289 3.81 1.94 -16.86
CA ILE A 289 2.90 2.93 -16.28
C ILE A 289 3.44 4.33 -16.61
N PRO A 290 2.75 5.11 -17.46
CA PRO A 290 3.23 6.46 -17.76
C PRO A 290 3.03 7.38 -16.55
N SER A 291 3.70 8.54 -16.54
CA SER A 291 3.64 9.50 -15.43
C SER A 291 2.23 10.04 -15.13
N ASN A 292 1.33 10.01 -16.13
CA ASN A 292 -0.08 10.35 -15.97
C ASN A 292 -0.91 9.23 -15.29
N GLY A 293 -0.33 8.03 -15.12
CA GLY A 293 -0.91 6.88 -14.44
C GLY A 293 -1.96 6.10 -15.24
N TYR A 294 -2.08 6.33 -16.55
CA TYR A 294 -3.02 5.60 -17.43
C TYR A 294 -2.28 4.44 -18.10
N TRP A 295 -2.30 3.28 -17.47
CA TRP A 295 -1.77 2.06 -18.08
C TRP A 295 -2.87 1.39 -18.87
N PHE A 296 -2.58 0.91 -20.08
CA PHE A 296 -3.49 0.06 -20.83
C PHE A 296 -2.72 -1.08 -21.51
N THR A 297 -3.45 -2.10 -21.94
CA THR A 297 -2.89 -3.32 -22.55
C THR A 297 -2.14 -3.10 -23.86
N GLY A 298 -2.24 -1.92 -24.49
CA GLY A 298 -2.12 -1.81 -25.94
C GLY A 298 -3.38 -2.35 -26.63
N PHE A 299 -3.52 -2.08 -27.93
CA PHE A 299 -4.61 -2.65 -28.71
C PHE A 299 -4.44 -4.15 -28.86
N LEU A 300 -5.53 -4.88 -28.61
CA LEU A 300 -5.67 -6.31 -28.75
C LEU A 300 -6.54 -6.58 -29.98
N ASN A 301 -6.24 -7.66 -30.70
CA ASN A 301 -6.97 -8.07 -31.89
C ASN A 301 -7.66 -9.40 -31.61
N GLN A 302 -8.98 -9.36 -31.43
CA GLN A 302 -9.86 -10.51 -31.18
C GLN A 302 -9.37 -11.40 -30.02
N GLN A 303 -8.84 -10.78 -28.97
CA GLN A 303 -8.38 -11.50 -27.77
C GLN A 303 -9.40 -11.49 -26.64
N LEU A 304 -10.30 -10.50 -26.63
CA LEU A 304 -11.45 -10.46 -25.73
C LEU A 304 -12.66 -11.02 -26.47
N ARG A 305 -13.45 -11.88 -25.80
CA ARG A 305 -14.57 -12.58 -26.45
C ARG A 305 -15.82 -11.69 -26.43
N ASN A 306 -16.65 -11.70 -27.47
CA ASN A 306 -17.94 -10.98 -27.47
C ASN A 306 -19.00 -11.81 -26.71
N SER A 307 -18.77 -12.00 -25.42
CA SER A 307 -19.53 -12.85 -24.50
C SER A 307 -19.72 -12.14 -23.16
N THR A 308 -20.40 -12.77 -22.21
CA THR A 308 -20.37 -12.32 -20.82
C THR A 308 -18.95 -12.43 -20.29
N ASN A 309 -18.38 -11.31 -19.87
CA ASN A 309 -16.99 -11.23 -19.40
C ASN A 309 -16.94 -10.62 -18.00
N THR A 310 -16.01 -11.10 -17.17
CA THR A 310 -15.59 -10.41 -15.95
C THR A 310 -14.13 -10.00 -16.03
N PHE A 311 -13.88 -8.69 -15.98
CA PHE A 311 -12.55 -8.10 -15.89
C PHE A 311 -12.15 -7.99 -14.43
N LEU A 312 -11.02 -8.60 -14.06
CA LEU A 312 -10.48 -8.57 -12.71
C LEU A 312 -9.13 -7.86 -12.70
N LEU A 313 -8.94 -6.98 -11.72
CA LEU A 313 -7.63 -6.48 -11.31
C LEU A 313 -7.26 -7.19 -10.00
N VAL A 314 -6.21 -7.99 -10.02
CA VAL A 314 -5.77 -8.80 -8.87
C VAL A 314 -4.33 -8.50 -8.47
N ARG A 315 -3.92 -8.87 -7.25
CA ARG A 315 -2.52 -8.81 -6.81
C ARG A 315 -1.87 -10.20 -6.70
N ASN A 316 -0.57 -10.24 -6.98
CA ASN A 316 0.30 -11.40 -6.80
C ASN A 316 -0.23 -12.66 -7.49
N PHE A 317 -0.64 -12.53 -8.74
CA PHE A 317 -1.09 -13.68 -9.51
C PHE A 317 0.06 -14.68 -9.70
N ALA A 318 -0.12 -15.91 -9.23
CA ALA A 318 0.88 -16.98 -9.27
C ALA A 318 0.42 -18.18 -10.12
N GLY A 319 -0.74 -18.08 -10.76
CA GLY A 319 -1.36 -19.15 -11.54
C GLY A 319 -1.11 -19.07 -13.05
N ALA A 320 -1.75 -19.99 -13.76
CA ALA A 320 -1.92 -19.96 -15.22
C ALA A 320 -3.41 -19.76 -15.54
N PRO A 321 -3.78 -19.44 -16.80
CA PRO A 321 -5.16 -19.56 -17.27
C PRO A 321 -5.77 -20.89 -16.85
N GLN A 322 -6.87 -20.83 -16.10
CA GLN A 322 -7.57 -22.00 -15.55
C GLN A 322 -9.01 -21.63 -15.19
N ASP A 323 -9.81 -22.65 -14.93
CA ASP A 323 -11.14 -22.50 -14.37
C ASP A 323 -11.06 -22.14 -12.87
N ILE A 324 -11.81 -21.11 -12.46
CA ILE A 324 -11.92 -20.63 -11.07
C ILE A 324 -13.28 -20.91 -10.42
N ASP A 325 -14.22 -21.51 -11.16
CA ASP A 325 -15.59 -21.85 -10.74
C ASP A 325 -15.87 -23.31 -11.12
N ALA A 326 -15.13 -24.23 -10.50
CA ALA A 326 -15.12 -25.65 -10.87
C ALA A 326 -16.49 -26.32 -10.68
N ASN A 327 -17.35 -25.77 -9.82
CA ASN A 327 -18.69 -26.26 -9.55
C ASN A 327 -19.78 -25.57 -10.42
N ASN A 328 -19.41 -24.54 -11.21
CA ASN A 328 -20.27 -23.74 -12.07
C ASN A 328 -21.47 -23.12 -11.33
N ASP A 329 -21.25 -22.59 -10.12
CA ASP A 329 -22.27 -21.93 -9.30
C ASP A 329 -22.23 -20.39 -9.38
N GLY A 330 -21.30 -19.84 -10.14
CA GLY A 330 -21.10 -18.41 -10.30
C GLY A 330 -20.32 -17.76 -9.15
N GLN A 331 -19.69 -18.56 -8.30
CA GLN A 331 -18.76 -18.10 -7.27
C GLN A 331 -17.34 -18.52 -7.60
N ILE A 332 -16.38 -17.74 -7.10
CA ILE A 332 -14.97 -18.07 -7.23
C ILE A 332 -14.62 -19.13 -6.18
N ASP A 333 -14.41 -20.36 -6.60
CA ASP A 333 -14.04 -21.51 -5.76
C ASP A 333 -12.57 -21.47 -5.31
N ALA A 334 -11.71 -20.82 -6.09
CA ALA A 334 -10.25 -20.93 -5.97
C ALA A 334 -9.50 -19.68 -5.46
N PRO A 335 -9.92 -18.95 -4.40
CA PRO A 335 -9.16 -17.78 -3.96
C PRO A 335 -7.84 -18.12 -3.25
N ASN A 336 -7.64 -19.35 -2.73
CA ASN A 336 -6.57 -19.58 -1.74
C ASN A 336 -5.16 -19.85 -2.30
N ALA A 337 -4.91 -19.71 -3.60
CA ALA A 337 -3.56 -19.93 -4.15
C ALA A 337 -3.22 -19.15 -5.43
N LEU A 338 -4.17 -18.50 -6.10
CA LEU A 338 -3.89 -17.86 -7.39
C LEU A 338 -3.50 -16.40 -7.26
N TRP A 339 -4.13 -15.64 -6.38
CA TRP A 339 -3.86 -14.22 -6.13
C TRP A 339 -4.05 -13.91 -4.64
N SER A 340 -3.43 -12.83 -4.16
CA SER A 340 -3.61 -12.39 -2.77
C SER A 340 -4.95 -11.70 -2.52
N ASP A 341 -5.51 -11.06 -3.55
CA ASP A 341 -6.76 -10.29 -3.47
C ASP A 341 -7.24 -9.81 -4.84
N VAL A 342 -8.56 -9.60 -4.94
CA VAL A 342 -9.20 -8.86 -6.04
C VAL A 342 -9.33 -7.40 -5.64
N VAL A 343 -8.62 -6.53 -6.35
CA VAL A 343 -8.50 -5.08 -6.09
C VAL A 343 -9.70 -4.34 -6.68
N ASP A 344 -10.05 -4.67 -7.91
CA ASP A 344 -11.19 -4.11 -8.62
C ASP A 344 -11.76 -5.13 -9.59
N SER A 345 -13.03 -4.99 -9.93
CA SER A 345 -13.65 -5.76 -11.00
C SER A 345 -14.78 -5.01 -11.68
N VAL A 346 -15.00 -5.33 -12.95
CA VAL A 346 -16.19 -4.95 -13.70
C VAL A 346 -16.59 -6.12 -14.58
N ALA A 347 -17.87 -6.46 -14.59
CA ALA A 347 -18.41 -7.48 -15.48
C ALA A 347 -19.36 -6.86 -16.49
N VAL A 348 -19.43 -7.44 -17.69
CA VAL A 348 -20.48 -7.14 -18.67
C VAL A 348 -21.31 -8.38 -18.84
N LEU A 349 -22.59 -8.30 -18.48
CA LEU A 349 -23.54 -9.39 -18.67
C LEU A 349 -24.17 -9.27 -20.07
N VAL A 350 -23.92 -10.25 -20.94
CA VAL A 350 -24.46 -10.25 -22.30
C VAL A 350 -25.72 -11.11 -22.38
N THR A 351 -25.67 -12.32 -21.84
CA THR A 351 -26.81 -13.26 -21.86
C THR A 351 -27.41 -13.40 -20.47
N PRO A 352 -28.73 -13.15 -20.28
CA PRO A 352 -29.38 -13.41 -19.00
C PRO A 352 -29.18 -14.87 -18.54
N GLY A 353 -28.69 -15.05 -17.32
CA GLY A 353 -28.42 -16.36 -16.73
C GLY A 353 -26.98 -16.86 -16.87
N ASP A 354 -26.12 -16.13 -17.59
CA ASP A 354 -24.67 -16.26 -17.49
C ASP A 354 -24.16 -15.84 -16.10
N PHE A 355 -22.94 -16.29 -15.78
CA PHE A 355 -22.27 -15.98 -14.53
C PHE A 355 -21.35 -14.77 -14.65
N THR A 356 -21.06 -14.17 -13.50
CA THR A 356 -20.15 -13.03 -13.40
C THR A 356 -19.43 -13.10 -12.06
N TYR A 357 -18.14 -12.77 -12.01
CA TYR A 357 -17.25 -13.14 -10.90
C TYR A 357 -16.69 -11.92 -10.16
N GLN A 358 -17.53 -11.14 -9.46
CA GLN A 358 -17.06 -9.88 -8.85
C GLN A 358 -16.17 -10.07 -7.61
N GLY A 359 -15.28 -9.10 -7.41
CA GLY A 359 -14.54 -8.86 -6.16
C GLY A 359 -14.18 -7.38 -6.01
N GLY A 360 -13.60 -6.99 -4.87
CA GLY A 360 -13.11 -5.61 -4.65
C GLY A 360 -14.18 -4.51 -4.72
N GLY A 361 -15.46 -4.84 -4.50
CA GLY A 361 -16.58 -3.90 -4.66
C GLY A 361 -16.88 -3.55 -6.13
N GLY A 362 -16.62 -4.47 -7.06
CA GLY A 362 -16.91 -4.31 -8.48
C GLY A 362 -18.40 -4.33 -8.82
N VAL A 363 -18.71 -4.06 -10.09
CA VAL A 363 -20.08 -3.89 -10.61
C VAL A 363 -20.36 -4.79 -11.82
N VAL A 364 -21.64 -4.94 -12.15
CA VAL A 364 -22.11 -5.66 -13.35
C VAL A 364 -22.83 -4.71 -14.29
N LEU A 365 -22.27 -4.47 -15.46
CA LEU A 365 -22.93 -3.70 -16.51
C LEU A 365 -23.90 -4.64 -17.24
N THR A 366 -25.15 -4.62 -16.81
CA THR A 366 -26.23 -5.39 -17.43
C THR A 366 -26.79 -4.66 -18.65
N PRO A 367 -27.49 -5.35 -19.55
CA PRO A 367 -28.33 -4.65 -20.52
C PRO A 367 -29.31 -3.76 -19.74
N GLY A 368 -29.39 -2.48 -20.08
CA GLY A 368 -30.22 -1.48 -19.41
C GLY A 368 -29.57 -0.74 -18.23
N PHE A 369 -28.30 -1.00 -17.87
CA PHE A 369 -27.65 -0.27 -16.76
C PHE A 369 -27.62 1.25 -16.96
N ASP A 370 -27.64 1.68 -18.22
CA ASP A 370 -27.66 3.07 -18.70
C ASP A 370 -28.91 3.36 -19.55
N ALA A 371 -30.02 2.65 -19.27
CA ALA A 371 -31.29 2.73 -19.99
C ALA A 371 -31.24 2.31 -21.48
N VAL A 372 -30.13 1.75 -21.97
CA VAL A 372 -30.03 1.14 -23.30
C VAL A 372 -30.17 -0.38 -23.18
N PRO A 373 -31.09 -1.03 -23.92
CA PRO A 373 -31.45 -2.44 -23.71
C PRO A 373 -30.39 -3.45 -24.16
N THR A 374 -29.26 -3.00 -24.70
CA THR A 374 -28.14 -3.84 -25.11
C THR A 374 -26.95 -3.68 -24.16
N PRO A 375 -26.14 -4.73 -23.97
CA PRO A 375 -24.89 -4.60 -23.22
C PRO A 375 -23.95 -3.59 -23.93
N PRO A 376 -23.11 -2.88 -23.17
CA PRO A 376 -22.09 -2.03 -23.76
C PRO A 376 -20.96 -2.89 -24.36
N GLY A 377 -20.42 -2.51 -25.52
CA GLY A 377 -19.19 -3.12 -26.06
C GLY A 377 -17.90 -2.63 -25.39
N GLY A 378 -18.01 -1.53 -24.64
CA GLY A 378 -16.96 -0.97 -23.79
C GLY A 378 -17.55 0.03 -22.79
N ALA A 379 -16.84 0.31 -21.71
CA ALA A 379 -17.23 1.35 -20.77
C ALA A 379 -16.01 2.05 -20.16
N SER A 380 -16.20 3.33 -19.83
CA SER A 380 -15.22 4.18 -19.15
C SER A 380 -15.71 4.53 -17.74
N ARG A 381 -14.76 4.59 -16.80
CA ARG A 381 -15.00 5.06 -15.44
C ARG A 381 -14.92 6.59 -15.41
N ILE A 382 -16.03 7.26 -15.15
CA ILE A 382 -16.12 8.73 -15.06
C ILE A 382 -16.76 9.10 -13.71
N PRO A 383 -16.05 9.78 -12.80
CA PRO A 383 -14.67 10.23 -12.89
C PRO A 383 -13.62 9.10 -12.73
N ASP A 384 -12.49 9.27 -13.41
CA ASP A 384 -11.37 8.31 -13.46
C ASP A 384 -10.83 7.95 -12.08
N GLY A 385 -10.50 6.67 -11.89
CA GLY A 385 -9.90 6.19 -10.65
C GLY A 385 -10.79 6.36 -9.40
N GLN A 386 -12.11 6.49 -9.56
CA GLN A 386 -13.04 6.64 -8.44
C GLN A 386 -14.22 5.65 -8.48
N LYS A 387 -14.71 5.27 -7.30
CA LYS A 387 -15.92 4.45 -7.09
C LYS A 387 -17.01 5.29 -6.42
N PRO A 388 -17.67 6.23 -7.13
CA PRO A 388 -18.66 7.13 -6.53
C PRO A 388 -19.93 6.43 -6.01
N GLY A 389 -20.16 5.18 -6.42
CA GLY A 389 -21.27 4.33 -5.96
C GLY A 389 -21.47 3.12 -6.88
N PRO A 390 -22.44 2.23 -6.58
CA PRO A 390 -22.82 1.16 -7.49
C PRO A 390 -23.36 1.78 -8.79
N PHE A 391 -22.77 1.41 -9.93
CA PHE A 391 -23.05 1.89 -11.29
C PHE A 391 -22.75 3.37 -11.60
N GLN A 392 -22.74 4.26 -10.61
CA GLN A 392 -22.59 5.72 -10.81
C GLN A 392 -21.20 6.16 -11.34
N GLY A 393 -20.27 5.23 -11.45
CA GLY A 393 -18.93 5.52 -11.96
C GLY A 393 -18.69 5.09 -13.39
N TRP A 394 -19.58 4.32 -14.04
CA TRP A 394 -19.32 3.77 -15.38
C TRP A 394 -20.26 4.36 -16.43
N THR A 395 -19.69 4.73 -17.57
CA THR A 395 -20.40 5.24 -18.75
C THR A 395 -20.06 4.37 -19.94
N ARG A 396 -21.07 3.94 -20.71
CA ARG A 396 -20.88 3.23 -21.98
C ARG A 396 -19.96 4.00 -22.91
N ASN A 397 -19.01 3.32 -23.55
CA ASN A 397 -18.26 3.88 -24.67
C ASN A 397 -19.12 3.92 -25.94
N TYR A 398 -18.88 4.93 -26.78
CA TYR A 398 -19.51 5.01 -28.10
C TYR A 398 -19.08 3.83 -28.98
N TYR A 399 -20.07 3.05 -29.42
CA TYR A 399 -19.87 1.77 -30.10
C TYR A 399 -19.17 1.90 -31.46
N ASP A 400 -19.43 3.00 -32.18
CA ASP A 400 -18.73 3.26 -33.45
C ASP A 400 -17.30 3.78 -33.25
N GLY A 401 -16.75 3.63 -32.04
CA GLY A 401 -15.33 3.66 -31.79
C GLY A 401 -14.69 5.05 -31.86
N GLU A 402 -15.44 6.12 -31.57
CA GLU A 402 -14.83 7.45 -31.45
C GLU A 402 -13.64 7.38 -30.47
N GLY A 403 -12.47 7.84 -30.92
CA GLY A 403 -11.22 7.79 -30.15
C GLY A 403 -10.33 6.56 -30.42
N LEU A 404 -10.84 5.54 -31.13
CA LEU A 404 -10.05 4.40 -31.59
C LEU A 404 -9.47 4.68 -32.99
N PRO A 405 -8.25 4.20 -33.29
CA PRO A 405 -7.66 4.29 -34.62
C PRO A 405 -8.14 3.19 -35.59
N CYS A 406 -9.33 2.62 -35.35
CA CYS A 406 -9.86 1.50 -36.14
C CYS A 406 -10.42 1.93 -37.50
N VAL A 407 -10.49 0.99 -38.45
CA VAL A 407 -11.15 1.22 -39.74
C VAL A 407 -12.67 1.23 -39.55
N GLY A 408 -13.31 2.34 -39.91
CA GLY A 408 -14.77 2.51 -39.76
C GLY A 408 -15.18 3.19 -38.47
N CYS A 409 -14.23 3.43 -37.56
CA CYS A 409 -14.47 4.25 -36.37
C CYS A 409 -14.79 5.69 -36.77
N VAL A 410 -15.85 6.27 -36.20
CA VAL A 410 -16.31 7.64 -36.51
C VAL A 410 -16.63 8.44 -35.25
N PRO A 411 -16.44 9.78 -35.25
CA PRO A 411 -16.94 10.64 -34.19
C PRO A 411 -18.47 10.65 -34.16
N GLY A 412 -19.04 10.66 -32.96
CA GLY A 412 -20.49 10.61 -32.75
C GLY A 412 -20.93 10.45 -31.29
N ALA A 413 -20.00 10.35 -30.33
CA ALA A 413 -20.32 10.16 -28.93
C ALA A 413 -21.15 11.34 -28.40
N SER A 414 -22.34 11.02 -27.89
CA SER A 414 -23.20 12.01 -27.22
C SER A 414 -22.66 12.38 -25.83
N PRO A 415 -23.17 13.44 -25.18
CA PRO A 415 -22.86 13.73 -23.78
C PRO A 415 -23.28 12.66 -22.76
N GLN A 416 -23.94 11.57 -23.20
CA GLN A 416 -24.33 10.43 -22.36
C GLN A 416 -23.42 9.21 -22.60
N GLU A 417 -22.51 9.29 -23.56
CA GLU A 417 -21.56 8.24 -23.91
C GLU A 417 -20.14 8.74 -23.68
N ALA A 418 -19.24 7.81 -23.38
CA ALA A 418 -17.82 8.07 -23.27
C ALA A 418 -17.13 7.92 -24.62
N VAL A 419 -16.17 8.79 -24.89
CA VAL A 419 -15.20 8.61 -25.97
C VAL A 419 -14.18 7.57 -25.52
N ASN A 420 -13.74 6.67 -26.41
CA ASN A 420 -12.67 5.72 -26.10
C ASN A 420 -11.35 6.49 -25.95
N THR A 421 -10.69 6.40 -24.79
CA THR A 421 -9.52 7.22 -24.47
C THR A 421 -8.31 6.42 -24.00
N PRO A 422 -7.83 5.42 -24.77
CA PRO A 422 -6.73 4.56 -24.33
C PRO A 422 -5.48 5.38 -23.96
N GLY A 423 -5.00 5.20 -22.72
CA GLY A 423 -3.83 5.88 -22.16
C GLY A 423 -4.07 7.33 -21.72
N ASN A 424 -5.32 7.78 -21.68
CA ASN A 424 -5.70 9.17 -21.43
C ASN A 424 -6.91 9.28 -20.49
N MET A 425 -7.15 10.49 -20.00
CA MET A 425 -8.31 10.77 -19.13
C MET A 425 -9.62 10.53 -19.87
N ASN A 426 -10.53 9.81 -19.23
CA ASN A 426 -11.88 9.55 -19.74
C ASN A 426 -12.66 10.85 -19.88
N ARG A 427 -13.50 10.90 -20.92
CA ARG A 427 -14.37 12.05 -21.16
C ARG A 427 -15.67 11.64 -21.84
N LEU A 428 -16.71 12.42 -21.59
CA LEU A 428 -17.96 12.33 -22.32
C LEU A 428 -17.80 12.89 -23.72
N GLY A 429 -18.63 12.39 -24.63
CA GLY A 429 -18.78 12.94 -25.96
C GLY A 429 -19.35 14.35 -25.96
N ASN A 430 -19.18 15.06 -27.08
CA ASN A 430 -19.70 16.41 -27.28
C ASN A 430 -20.64 16.50 -28.49
N TYR A 431 -21.01 15.36 -29.09
CA TYR A 431 -21.88 15.34 -30.24
C TYR A 431 -23.31 15.66 -29.82
N LEU A 432 -23.78 16.87 -30.17
CA LEU A 432 -25.17 17.24 -30.04
C LEU A 432 -25.86 16.86 -31.35
N THR A 433 -26.86 15.98 -31.29
CA THR A 433 -27.76 15.81 -32.43
C THR A 433 -28.38 17.17 -32.75
N PRO A 434 -28.42 17.61 -34.02
CA PRO A 434 -29.15 18.82 -34.36
C PRO A 434 -30.59 18.64 -33.88
N THR A 435 -31.08 19.55 -33.04
CA THR A 435 -32.51 19.61 -32.72
C THR A 435 -33.26 19.81 -34.03
N VAL A 436 -33.98 18.78 -34.47
CA VAL A 436 -34.82 18.80 -35.67
C VAL A 436 -36.06 19.64 -35.42
#